data_AF-A0A072ND34-F1
#
_entry.id   AF-A0A072ND34-F1
#
_cell.length_a   1.000
_cell.length_b   1.000
_cell.length_c   1.000
_cell.angle_alpha   90.00
_cell.angle_beta   90.00
_cell.angle_gamma   90.00
#
_symmetry.space_group_name_H-M   'P 1'
#
loop_
_entity.id
_entity.type
_entity.pdbx_description
1 polymer ?
#
loop_
_entity_poly.entity_id
_entity_poly.type
_entity_poly.pdbx_seq_one_letter_code
_entity_poly.pdbx_strand_id
1 'polypeptide(L)'
;MKTRQFSEDRIINLLQNAKKGDKPIEELCRDLGCSTASYYAWKKKYGDTTVDEARRLRRLEKENARLLRIVGQQRLEIDAMRDVIQKKR
;
A
#
# COMPACT_ATOMS: atom_id res chain seq x y z
N MET A 1 12.64 11.84 -0.16
CA MET A 1 12.39 10.46 -0.65
C MET A 1 12.64 10.44 -2.14
N LYS A 2 13.43 9.49 -2.67
CA LYS A 2 13.60 9.32 -4.12
C LYS A 2 12.20 9.17 -4.75
N THR A 3 11.87 10.02 -5.71
CA THR A 3 10.65 9.93 -6.51
C THR A 3 10.61 8.54 -7.15
N ARG A 4 9.65 7.70 -6.74
CA ARG A 4 9.44 6.39 -7.39
C ARG A 4 9.06 6.66 -8.84
N GLN A 5 9.97 6.34 -9.76
CA GLN A 5 9.79 6.52 -11.21
C GLN A 5 8.55 5.77 -11.75
N PHE A 6 8.12 4.70 -11.07
CA PHE A 6 6.91 3.95 -11.38
C PHE A 6 5.96 3.94 -10.19
N SER A 7 4.71 4.37 -10.40
CA SER A 7 3.64 4.23 -9.40
C SER A 7 3.15 2.79 -9.34
N GLU A 8 2.71 2.36 -8.16
CA GLU A 8 2.15 1.00 -7.99
C GLU A 8 0.93 0.77 -8.89
N ASP A 9 0.11 1.80 -9.12
CA ASP A 9 -1.06 1.68 -10.00
C ASP A 9 -0.65 1.38 -11.44
N ARG A 10 0.42 2.02 -11.93
CA ARG A 10 0.96 1.74 -13.26
C ARG A 10 1.53 0.33 -13.36
N ILE A 11 2.21 -0.13 -12.31
CA ILE A 11 2.76 -1.50 -12.23
C ILE A 11 1.63 -2.53 -12.25
N ILE A 12 0.58 -2.34 -11.45
CA ILE A 12 -0.52 -3.32 -11.38
C ILE A 12 -1.32 -3.32 -12.68
N ASN A 13 -1.56 -2.16 -13.31
CA ASN A 13 -2.19 -2.09 -14.63
C ASN A 13 -1.38 -2.84 -15.69
N LEU A 14 -0.05 -2.72 -15.69
CA LEU A 14 0.84 -3.50 -16.56
C LEU A 14 0.64 -5.01 -16.35
N LEU A 15 0.64 -5.46 -15.09
CA LEU A 15 0.45 -6.88 -14.76
C LEU A 15 -0.93 -7.39 -15.17
N GLN A 16 -1.97 -6.58 -15.05
CA GLN A 16 -3.32 -6.93 -15.51
C GLN A 16 -3.40 -7.03 -17.04
N ASN A 17 -2.81 -6.09 -17.77
CA ASN A 17 -2.76 -6.14 -19.24
C ASN A 17 -1.99 -7.37 -19.72
N ALA A 18 -0.88 -7.71 -19.05
CA ALA A 18 -0.13 -8.92 -19.34
C ALA A 18 -0.91 -10.21 -19.02
N LYS A 19 -1.81 -10.20 -18.00
CA LYS A 19 -2.71 -11.33 -17.71
C LYS A 19 -3.80 -11.51 -18.77
N LYS A 20 -4.27 -10.43 -19.42
CA LYS A 20 -5.26 -10.51 -20.49
C LYS A 20 -4.70 -11.17 -21.75
N GLY A 21 -3.41 -10.99 -22.02
CA GLY A 21 -2.71 -11.64 -23.13
C GLY A 21 -2.87 -10.96 -24.49
N ASP A 22 -3.49 -9.77 -24.54
CA ASP A 22 -3.75 -9.04 -25.81
C ASP A 22 -2.47 -8.50 -26.47
N LYS A 23 -1.41 -8.30 -25.70
CA LYS A 23 -0.10 -7.78 -26.16
C LYS A 23 1.06 -8.60 -25.59
N PRO A 24 2.17 -8.75 -26.34
CA PRO A 24 3.39 -9.36 -25.82
C PRO A 24 3.99 -8.51 -24.68
N ILE A 25 4.68 -9.17 -23.75
CA ILE A 25 5.24 -8.54 -22.54
C ILE A 25 6.28 -7.48 -22.91
N GLU A 26 7.04 -7.71 -23.97
CA GLU A 26 8.07 -6.81 -24.50
C GLU A 26 7.48 -5.47 -24.95
N GLU A 27 6.32 -5.52 -25.61
CA GLU A 27 5.61 -4.31 -26.06
C GLU A 27 5.02 -3.56 -24.87
N LEU A 28 4.38 -4.28 -23.94
CA LEU A 28 3.85 -3.68 -22.70
C LEU A 28 4.95 -3.01 -21.86
N CYS A 29 6.13 -3.62 -21.78
CA CYS A 29 7.29 -3.05 -21.10
C CYS A 29 7.82 -1.81 -21.81
N ARG A 30 7.84 -1.80 -23.15
CA ARG A 30 8.24 -0.65 -23.96
C ARG A 30 7.27 0.52 -23.79
N ASP A 31 5.97 0.26 -23.82
CA ASP A 31 4.90 1.27 -23.62
C ASP A 31 5.00 1.93 -22.24
N LEU A 32 5.33 1.16 -21.19
CA LEU A 32 5.52 1.70 -19.84
C LEU A 32 6.91 2.31 -19.61
N GLY A 33 7.89 2.01 -20.47
CA GLY A 33 9.29 2.39 -20.28
C GLY A 33 10.01 1.60 -19.19
N CYS A 34 9.61 0.34 -18.95
CA CYS A 34 10.29 -0.56 -18.01
C CYS A 34 11.00 -1.71 -18.74
N SER A 35 11.90 -2.40 -18.04
CA SER A 35 12.52 -3.63 -18.56
C SER A 35 11.65 -4.85 -18.28
N THR A 36 11.79 -5.90 -19.10
CA THR A 36 11.13 -7.20 -18.86
C THR A 36 11.54 -7.81 -17.52
N ALA A 37 12.80 -7.62 -17.10
CA ALA A 37 13.27 -8.01 -15.77
C ALA A 37 12.47 -7.31 -14.65
N SER A 38 12.15 -6.02 -14.81
CA SER A 38 11.33 -5.27 -13.86
C SER A 38 9.91 -5.81 -13.81
N TYR A 39 9.33 -6.16 -14.96
CA TYR A 39 8.03 -6.81 -15.04
C TYR A 39 7.98 -8.12 -14.23
N TYR A 40 8.94 -9.03 -14.40
CA TYR A 40 8.93 -10.30 -13.65
C TYR A 40 9.16 -10.09 -12.14
N ALA A 41 10.00 -9.12 -11.76
CA ALA A 41 10.16 -8.75 -10.36
C ALA A 41 8.85 -8.23 -9.75
N TRP A 42 8.11 -7.40 -10.49
CA TRP A 42 6.80 -6.91 -10.07
C TRP A 42 5.73 -7.99 -10.09
N LYS A 43 5.76 -8.91 -11.06
CA LYS A 43 4.85 -10.07 -11.11
C LYS A 43 5.04 -10.96 -9.88
N LYS A 44 6.28 -11.17 -9.41
CA LYS A 44 6.54 -11.90 -8.16
C LYS A 44 5.97 -11.16 -6.92
N LYS A 45 6.00 -9.83 -6.93
CA LYS A 45 5.61 -9.01 -5.78
C LYS A 45 4.10 -8.68 -5.71
N TYR A 46 3.48 -8.50 -6.87
CA TYR A 46 2.11 -7.98 -7.02
C TYR A 46 1.23 -8.87 -7.90
N GLY A 47 1.75 -10.00 -8.40
CA GLY A 47 1.08 -10.82 -9.42
C GLY A 47 -0.29 -11.37 -8.99
N ASP A 48 -0.52 -11.55 -7.69
CA ASP A 48 -1.80 -12.01 -7.14
C ASP A 48 -2.67 -10.86 -6.62
N THR A 49 -2.20 -9.62 -6.71
CA THR A 49 -2.91 -8.45 -6.20
C THR A 49 -3.61 -7.71 -7.34
N THR A 50 -4.92 -7.56 -7.25
CA THR A 50 -5.68 -6.68 -8.16
C THR A 50 -5.47 -5.20 -7.80
N VAL A 51 -5.69 -4.29 -8.77
CA VAL A 51 -5.59 -2.84 -8.51
C VAL A 51 -6.50 -2.42 -7.35
N ASP A 52 -7.69 -3.00 -7.28
CA ASP A 52 -8.67 -2.67 -6.26
C ASP A 52 -8.31 -3.23 -4.89
N GLU A 53 -7.71 -4.42 -4.81
CA GLU A 53 -7.16 -4.94 -3.56
C GLU A 53 -5.99 -4.09 -3.06
N ALA A 54 -5.08 -3.65 -3.95
CA ALA A 54 -3.97 -2.78 -3.57
C ALA A 54 -4.46 -1.39 -3.09
N ARG A 55 -5.50 -0.83 -3.72
CA ARG A 55 -6.15 0.41 -3.23
C ARG A 55 -6.86 0.19 -1.90
N ARG A 56 -7.56 -0.93 -1.74
CA ARG A 56 -8.25 -1.29 -0.49
C ARG A 56 -7.26 -1.46 0.65
N LEU A 57 -6.15 -2.17 0.41
CA LEU A 57 -5.09 -2.38 1.40
C LEU A 57 -4.50 -1.04 1.86
N ARG A 58 -4.10 -0.16 0.93
CA ARG A 58 -3.56 1.18 1.29
C ARG A 58 -4.54 2.02 2.08
N ARG A 59 -5.84 1.95 1.76
CA ARG A 59 -6.89 2.63 2.55
C ARG A 59 -6.99 2.06 3.97
N LEU A 60 -6.98 0.73 4.11
CA LEU A 60 -7.01 0.07 5.40
C LEU A 60 -5.77 0.37 6.24
N GLU A 61 -4.58 0.37 5.64
CA GLU A 61 -3.33 0.73 6.32
C GLU A 61 -3.36 2.18 6.85
N LYS A 62 -3.83 3.12 6.03
CA LYS A 62 -3.96 4.53 6.42
C LYS A 62 -4.95 4.71 7.57
N GLU A 63 -6.10 4.04 7.50
CA GLU A 63 -7.10 4.14 8.56
C GLU A 63 -6.62 3.45 9.84
N ASN A 64 -5.96 2.30 9.74
CA ASN A 64 -5.38 1.63 10.91
C ASN A 64 -4.33 2.51 11.60
N ALA A 65 -3.43 3.16 10.84
CA ALA A 65 -2.46 4.09 11.39
C ALA A 65 -3.13 5.29 12.10
N ARG A 66 -4.25 5.79 11.57
CA ARG A 66 -5.05 6.85 12.20
C ARG A 66 -5.71 6.35 13.49
N LEU A 67 -6.34 5.16 13.46
CA LEU A 67 -7.00 4.56 14.61
C LEU A 67 -6.02 4.28 15.74
N LEU A 68 -4.85 3.71 15.44
CA LEU A 68 -3.79 3.47 16.43
C LEU A 68 -3.35 4.77 17.12
N ARG A 69 -3.23 5.88 16.38
CA ARG A 69 -2.91 7.18 16.96
C ARG A 69 -3.99 7.67 17.93
N ILE A 70 -5.26 7.56 17.53
CA ILE A 70 -6.41 7.97 18.36
C ILE A 70 -6.45 7.12 19.64
N VAL A 71 -6.33 5.81 19.52
CA VAL A 71 -6.35 4.89 20.66
C VAL A 71 -5.17 5.16 21.61
N GLY A 72 -3.98 5.41 21.08
CA GLY A 72 -2.81 5.79 21.88
C GLY A 72 -3.05 7.07 22.68
N GLN A 73 -3.60 8.11 22.03
CA GLN A 73 -3.93 9.36 22.69
C GLN A 73 -4.98 9.19 23.80
N GLN A 74 -6.08 8.47 23.49
CA GLN A 74 -7.11 8.16 24.48
C GLN A 74 -6.57 7.37 25.67
N ARG A 75 -5.65 6.43 25.41
CA ARG A 75 -5.02 5.65 26.48
C ARG A 75 -4.22 6.55 27.43
N LEU A 76 -3.43 7.48 26.89
CA LEU A 76 -2.67 8.44 27.70
C LEU A 76 -3.60 9.32 28.56
N GLU A 77 -4.71 9.79 27.98
CA GLU A 77 -5.70 10.60 28.72
C GLU A 77 -6.36 9.81 29.84
N ILE A 78 -6.74 8.56 29.59
CA ILE A 78 -7.32 7.66 30.60
C ILE A 78 -6.33 7.42 31.73
N ASP A 79 -5.06 7.13 31.41
CA ASP A 79 -4.03 6.86 32.42
C ASP A 79 -3.77 8.11 33.27
N ALA A 80 -3.70 9.31 32.66
CA ALA A 80 -3.58 10.58 33.39
C ALA A 80 -4.78 10.84 34.33
N MET A 81 -6.01 10.57 33.87
CA MET A 81 -7.21 10.72 34.72
C MET A 81 -7.18 9.75 35.91
N ARG A 82 -6.76 8.49 35.68
CA ARG A 82 -6.64 7.49 36.74
C ARG A 82 -5.62 7.91 37.79
N ASP A 83 -4.46 8.43 37.38
CA ASP A 83 -3.43 8.92 38.29
C ASP A 83 -3.95 10.06 39.16
N VAL A 84 -4.71 11.00 38.59
CA VAL A 84 -5.32 12.10 39.35
C VAL A 84 -6.35 11.58 40.36
N ILE A 85 -7.18 10.60 39.98
CA ILE A 85 -8.16 9.99 40.88
C ILE A 85 -7.45 9.24 42.03
N GLN A 86 -6.38 8.51 41.73
CA GLN A 86 -5.62 7.77 42.73
C GLN A 86 -4.91 8.69 43.72
N LYS A 87 -4.35 9.82 43.26
CA LYS A 87 -3.68 10.81 44.13
C LYS A 87 -4.64 11.60 45.02
N LYS A 88 -5.95 11.59 44.72
CA LYS A 88 -6.99 12.25 45.54
C LYS A 88 -7.51 11.37 46.68
N ARG A 89 -7.16 10.08 46.72
CA ARG A 89 -7.42 9.18 47.85
C ARG A 89 -6.25 9.16 48.81
#